data_AF-A0A2T4TAP2-F1
#
_entry.id   AF-A0A2T4TAP2-F1
#
_cell.length_a   1.000
_cell.length_b   1.000
_cell.length_c   1.000
_cell.angle_alpha   90.00
_cell.angle_beta   90.00
_cell.angle_gamma   90.00
#
_symmetry.space_group_name_H-M   'P 1'
#
loop_
_entity.id
_entity.type
_entity.pdbx_description
1 polymer ?
#
loop_
_entity_poly.entity_id
_entity_poly.type
_entity_poly.pdbx_seq_one_letter_code
_entity_poly.pdbx_strand_id
1 'polypeptide(L)'
;MNRLIISLEEKLHKGIVSFVYLKKDGSRRNANGTLYGIGHTIKGNEGRRCKWTLNYYDIDCQAWRSFITENLVSVGDVRQKTEEEHHDICIALIVKLKEKMRKNGITAFAYRKKDGSILYTHGVLSAGIDEEKRIFTYFDTDKKEEITFKIDDFIGIGEIGELDMYIKSFHCVRDKEKLESLDISEINLKNIIESKGYKCKNVEEVKVIDLLPYLNKEQLKKLICRAAERLAEI
;
A
#
# COMPACT_ATOMS: atom_id res chain seq x y z
N MET A 1 -7.41 -7.80 -14.86
CA MET A 1 -7.88 -7.58 -13.46
C MET A 1 -8.56 -6.22 -13.44
N ASN A 2 -9.73 -6.11 -12.79
CA ASN A 2 -10.56 -4.90 -12.82
C ASN A 2 -9.79 -3.70 -12.23
N ARG A 3 -9.70 -2.57 -12.95
CA ARG A 3 -8.98 -1.35 -12.50
C ARG A 3 -9.46 -0.86 -11.13
N LEU A 4 -10.74 -1.08 -10.82
CA LEU A 4 -11.33 -0.67 -9.56
C LEU A 4 -10.79 -1.49 -8.37
N ILE A 5 -10.50 -2.77 -8.57
CA ILE A 5 -9.93 -3.66 -7.55
C ILE A 5 -8.48 -3.31 -7.28
N ILE A 6 -7.71 -3.05 -8.34
CA ILE A 6 -6.30 -2.60 -8.22
C ILE A 6 -6.27 -1.29 -7.40
N SER A 7 -7.14 -0.34 -7.74
CA SER A 7 -7.26 0.91 -6.99
C SER A 7 -7.61 0.69 -5.51
N LEU A 8 -8.55 -0.21 -5.21
CA LEU A 8 -8.90 -0.54 -3.83
C LEU A 8 -7.72 -1.14 -3.06
N GLU A 9 -7.03 -2.14 -3.63
CA GLU A 9 -5.87 -2.78 -2.98
C GLU A 9 -4.78 -1.75 -2.66
N GLU A 10 -4.42 -0.90 -3.62
CA GLU A 10 -3.45 0.17 -3.39
C GLU A 10 -3.88 1.14 -2.29
N LYS A 11 -5.15 1.55 -2.31
CA LYS A 11 -5.69 2.49 -1.34
C LYS A 11 -5.72 1.87 0.06
N LEU A 12 -6.12 0.59 0.19
CA LEU A 12 -6.13 -0.16 1.46
C LEU A 12 -4.72 -0.28 2.06
N HIS A 13 -3.72 -0.38 1.19
CA HIS A 13 -2.32 -0.43 1.59
C HIS A 13 -1.72 0.93 1.95
N LYS A 14 -2.40 2.04 1.61
CA LYS A 14 -2.02 3.41 1.97
C LYS A 14 -2.74 3.89 3.25
N GLY A 15 -3.91 3.33 3.56
CA GLY A 15 -4.67 3.70 4.76
C GLY A 15 -6.07 3.10 4.77
N ILE A 16 -6.98 3.74 5.52
CA ILE A 16 -8.38 3.33 5.60
C ILE A 16 -9.12 3.83 4.36
N VAL A 17 -9.91 2.95 3.74
CA VAL A 17 -10.66 3.24 2.53
C VAL A 17 -12.11 2.84 2.74
N SER A 18 -13.03 3.74 2.37
CA SER A 18 -14.44 3.41 2.25
C SER A 18 -14.70 2.79 0.88
N PHE A 19 -15.44 1.69 0.84
CA PHE A 19 -15.83 1.04 -0.42
C PHE A 19 -17.14 0.29 -0.27
N VAL A 20 -17.77 -0.01 -1.39
CA VAL A 20 -19.07 -0.69 -1.43
C VAL A 20 -18.96 -1.95 -2.26
N TYR A 21 -19.48 -3.07 -1.74
CA TYR A 21 -19.58 -4.32 -2.49
C TYR A 21 -20.91 -5.04 -2.24
N LEU A 22 -21.28 -5.92 -3.17
CA LEU A 22 -22.48 -6.75 -3.06
C LEU A 22 -22.20 -8.00 -2.21
N LYS A 23 -23.06 -8.23 -1.21
CA LYS A 23 -23.13 -9.50 -0.48
C LYS A 23 -23.70 -10.60 -1.40
N LYS A 24 -23.57 -11.85 -0.96
CA LYS A 24 -24.16 -13.02 -1.66
C LYS A 24 -25.67 -12.92 -1.84
N ASP A 25 -26.36 -12.24 -0.91
CA ASP A 25 -27.81 -11.99 -0.95
C ASP A 25 -28.21 -10.84 -1.89
N GLY A 26 -27.25 -10.23 -2.61
CA GLY A 26 -27.49 -9.11 -3.53
C GLY A 26 -27.58 -7.73 -2.86
N SER A 27 -27.61 -7.65 -1.53
CA SER A 27 -27.64 -6.37 -0.84
C SER A 27 -26.25 -5.73 -0.73
N ARG A 28 -26.20 -4.40 -0.68
CA ARG A 28 -24.94 -3.63 -0.61
C ARG A 28 -24.39 -3.61 0.82
N ARG A 29 -23.07 -3.71 0.94
CA ARG A 29 -22.33 -3.42 2.16
C ARG A 29 -21.41 -2.23 1.91
N ASN A 30 -21.55 -1.20 2.74
CA ASN A 30 -20.55 -0.15 2.89
C ASN A 30 -19.53 -0.64 3.92
N ALA A 31 -18.24 -0.56 3.58
CA ALA A 31 -17.17 -1.04 4.44
C ALA A 31 -16.06 0.00 4.54
N ASN A 32 -15.50 0.16 5.74
CA ASN A 32 -14.25 0.87 5.95
C ASN A 32 -13.15 -0.16 6.23
N GLY A 33 -12.24 -0.31 5.27
CA GLY A 33 -11.20 -1.34 5.34
C GLY A 33 -9.79 -0.77 5.35
N THR A 34 -8.84 -1.56 5.85
CA THR A 34 -7.41 -1.27 5.70
C THR A 34 -6.60 -2.55 5.52
N LEU A 35 -5.46 -2.43 4.87
CA LEU A 35 -4.37 -3.40 4.84
C LEU A 35 -3.04 -2.76 5.29
N TYR A 36 -3.06 -1.48 5.65
CA TYR A 36 -1.90 -0.72 6.09
C TYR A 36 -1.32 -1.35 7.36
N GLY A 37 -0.05 -1.76 7.31
CA GLY A 37 0.65 -2.35 8.46
C GLY A 37 0.09 -3.70 8.94
N ILE A 38 -0.92 -4.27 8.28
CA ILE A 38 -1.61 -5.50 8.76
C ILE A 38 -1.86 -6.54 7.69
N GLY A 39 -1.64 -6.21 6.41
CA GLY A 39 -1.90 -7.13 5.31
C GLY A 39 -1.18 -8.47 5.42
N HIS A 40 -0.04 -8.51 6.11
CA HIS A 40 0.68 -9.74 6.37
C HIS A 40 0.02 -10.65 7.44
N THR A 41 -0.91 -10.15 8.27
CA THR A 41 -1.65 -10.97 9.26
C THR A 41 -2.92 -11.62 8.71
N ILE A 42 -3.18 -11.51 7.39
CA ILE A 42 -4.30 -12.19 6.74
C ILE A 42 -4.19 -13.70 7.06
N LYS A 43 -5.11 -14.20 7.88
CA LYS A 43 -5.20 -15.63 8.17
C LYS A 43 -5.85 -16.35 6.99
N GLY A 44 -5.22 -17.45 6.57
CA GLY A 44 -5.75 -18.34 5.53
C GLY A 44 -5.22 -18.04 4.14
N ASN A 45 -4.07 -18.64 3.79
CA ASN A 45 -3.87 -19.45 2.58
C ASN A 45 -2.36 -19.67 2.35
N GLU A 46 -1.78 -20.65 3.02
CA GLU A 46 -0.50 -21.28 2.64
C GLU A 46 -0.61 -22.07 1.31
N GLY A 47 -1.57 -21.75 0.43
CA GLY A 47 -1.69 -22.49 -0.83
C GLY A 47 -2.78 -22.08 -1.83
N ARG A 48 -3.79 -21.28 -1.46
CA ARG A 48 -4.86 -20.89 -2.41
C ARG A 48 -5.33 -19.46 -2.26
N ARG A 49 -4.50 -18.48 -2.65
CA ARG A 49 -5.03 -17.15 -3.02
C ARG A 49 -5.93 -17.34 -4.25
N CYS A 50 -7.22 -17.53 -4.02
CA CYS A 50 -8.21 -17.52 -5.09
C CYS A 50 -8.18 -16.12 -5.73
N LYS A 51 -7.78 -16.03 -7.00
CA LYS A 51 -7.61 -14.76 -7.75
C LYS A 51 -8.86 -13.86 -7.77
N TRP A 52 -10.00 -14.34 -7.31
CA TRP A 52 -11.30 -13.67 -7.33
C TRP A 52 -11.79 -13.17 -5.97
N THR A 53 -11.00 -13.25 -4.88
CA THR A 53 -11.40 -12.70 -3.57
C THR A 53 -10.37 -11.72 -3.01
N LEU A 54 -10.84 -10.58 -2.48
CA LEU A 54 -10.02 -9.60 -1.78
C LEU A 54 -10.26 -9.69 -0.27
N ASN A 55 -9.17 -9.74 0.51
CA ASN A 55 -9.21 -9.70 1.97
C ASN A 55 -8.91 -8.29 2.46
N TYR A 56 -9.57 -7.86 3.52
CA TYR A 56 -9.32 -6.58 4.19
C TYR A 56 -9.63 -6.71 5.68
N TYR A 57 -9.03 -5.86 6.49
CA TYR A 57 -9.45 -5.70 7.88
C TYR A 57 -10.53 -4.64 7.94
N ASP A 58 -11.72 -5.04 8.38
CA ASP A 58 -12.86 -4.15 8.57
C ASP A 58 -12.67 -3.38 9.88
N ILE A 59 -12.54 -2.06 9.77
CA ILE A 59 -12.34 -1.15 10.91
C ILE A 59 -13.58 -1.11 11.79
N ASP A 60 -14.76 -1.06 11.18
CA ASP A 60 -16.03 -0.90 11.89
C ASP A 60 -16.33 -2.13 12.77
N CYS A 61 -15.93 -3.32 12.31
CA CYS A 61 -16.13 -4.57 13.03
C CYS A 61 -14.86 -5.11 13.71
N GLN A 62 -13.72 -4.44 13.56
CA GLN A 62 -12.40 -4.89 14.06
C GLN A 62 -12.08 -6.36 13.73
N ALA A 63 -12.35 -6.77 12.48
CA ALA A 63 -12.23 -8.17 12.07
C ALA A 63 -11.76 -8.33 10.62
N TRP A 64 -11.06 -9.43 10.35
CA TRP A 64 -10.73 -9.84 8.98
C TRP A 64 -12.00 -10.20 8.21
N ARG A 65 -12.15 -9.65 7.00
CA ARG A 65 -13.24 -9.95 6.07
C ARG A 65 -12.69 -10.18 4.67
N SER A 66 -13.51 -10.80 3.85
CA SER A 66 -13.24 -10.97 2.43
C SER A 66 -14.50 -10.85 1.59
N PHE A 67 -14.32 -10.50 0.32
CA PHE A 67 -15.42 -10.46 -0.65
C PHE A 67 -14.91 -10.84 -2.05
N ILE A 68 -15.83 -11.19 -2.94
CA ILE A 68 -15.52 -11.54 -4.33
C ILE A 68 -15.22 -10.24 -5.11
N THR A 69 -14.10 -10.17 -5.81
CA THR A 69 -13.61 -8.95 -6.46
C THR A 69 -14.58 -8.39 -7.51
N GLU A 70 -15.32 -9.26 -8.19
CA GLU A 70 -16.38 -8.88 -9.15
C GLU A 70 -17.57 -8.17 -8.48
N ASN A 71 -17.77 -8.35 -7.19
CA ASN A 71 -18.86 -7.72 -6.44
C ASN A 71 -18.54 -6.28 -6.01
N LEU A 72 -17.35 -5.76 -6.32
CA LEU A 72 -16.99 -4.38 -6.00
C LEU A 72 -17.84 -3.40 -6.81
N VAL A 73 -18.52 -2.50 -6.11
CA VAL A 73 -19.41 -1.49 -6.70
C VAL A 73 -18.71 -0.15 -6.80
N SER A 74 -18.06 0.30 -5.73
CA SER A 74 -17.36 1.60 -5.72
C SER A 74 -16.23 1.62 -4.70
N VAL A 75 -15.28 2.53 -4.94
CA VAL A 75 -14.10 2.76 -4.09
C VAL A 75 -14.02 4.25 -3.82
N GLY A 76 -14.05 4.63 -2.55
CA GLY A 76 -13.84 5.99 -2.09
C GLY A 76 -12.36 6.35 -2.04
N ASP A 77 -12.05 7.52 -1.50
CA ASP A 77 -10.67 7.94 -1.31
C ASP A 77 -10.05 7.36 -0.03
N VAL A 78 -8.72 7.34 -0.01
CA VAL A 78 -8.00 7.02 1.22
C VAL A 78 -8.34 8.12 2.21
N ARG A 79 -8.96 7.75 3.32
CA ARG A 79 -9.24 8.70 4.40
C ARG A 79 -7.92 9.29 4.86
N GLN A 80 -7.86 10.61 5.01
CA GLN A 80 -6.72 11.25 5.67
C GLN A 80 -6.61 10.66 7.07
N LYS A 81 -5.54 9.90 7.27
CA LYS A 81 -5.27 9.12 8.47
C LYS A 81 -5.17 10.06 9.67
N THR A 82 -5.90 9.79 10.74
CA THR A 82 -5.58 10.38 12.04
C THR A 82 -4.46 9.55 12.67
N GLU A 83 -3.51 10.21 13.35
CA GLU A 83 -2.38 9.51 13.99
C GLU A 83 -2.83 8.55 15.11
N GLU A 84 -4.02 8.77 15.67
CA GLU A 84 -4.64 7.96 16.72
C GLU A 84 -5.19 6.63 16.17
N GLU A 85 -5.98 6.66 15.09
CA GLU A 85 -6.54 5.43 14.50
C GLU A 85 -5.44 4.46 14.01
N HIS A 86 -4.30 5.00 13.55
CA HIS A 86 -3.12 4.21 13.23
C HIS A 86 -2.53 3.50 14.43
N HIS A 87 -2.44 4.25 15.52
CA HIS A 87 -1.85 3.79 16.75
C HIS A 87 -2.60 2.59 17.28
N ASP A 88 -3.93 2.70 17.31
CA ASP A 88 -4.81 1.65 17.82
C ASP A 88 -4.66 0.35 17.02
N ILE A 89 -4.50 0.46 15.70
CA ILE A 89 -4.21 -0.68 14.83
C ILE A 89 -2.87 -1.30 15.21
N CYS A 90 -1.82 -0.48 15.35
CA CYS A 90 -0.50 -0.96 15.72
C CYS A 90 -0.47 -1.57 17.13
N ILE A 91 -1.18 -1.01 18.11
CA ILE A 91 -1.36 -1.60 19.44
C ILE A 91 -1.97 -2.99 19.31
N ALA A 92 -3.08 -3.14 18.57
CA ALA A 92 -3.74 -4.43 18.42
C ALA A 92 -2.83 -5.50 17.80
N LEU A 93 -1.94 -5.12 16.90
CA LEU A 93 -0.93 -6.02 16.34
C LEU A 93 0.16 -6.39 17.33
N ILE A 94 0.65 -5.41 18.10
CA ILE A 94 1.64 -5.65 19.14
C ILE A 94 1.08 -6.59 20.21
N VAL A 95 -0.20 -6.46 20.58
CA VAL A 95 -0.88 -7.41 21.47
C VAL A 95 -0.82 -8.83 20.90
N LYS A 96 -1.12 -9.01 19.61
CA LYS A 96 -1.00 -10.31 18.93
C LYS A 96 0.44 -10.82 18.86
N LEU A 97 1.42 -9.94 18.67
CA LEU A 97 2.83 -10.29 18.70
C LEU A 97 3.21 -10.85 20.08
N LYS A 98 2.79 -10.18 21.17
CA LYS A 98 3.00 -10.68 22.54
C LYS A 98 2.37 -12.04 22.76
N GLU A 99 1.13 -12.24 22.32
CA GLU A 99 0.45 -13.54 22.41
C GLU A 99 1.24 -14.65 21.70
N LYS A 100 1.73 -14.36 20.49
CA LYS A 100 2.59 -15.30 19.75
C LYS A 100 3.92 -15.54 20.46
N MET A 101 4.60 -14.51 20.96
CA MET A 101 5.85 -14.65 21.71
C MET A 101 5.67 -15.47 22.98
N ARG A 102 4.55 -15.30 23.71
CA ARG A 102 4.24 -16.11 24.91
C ARG A 102 3.99 -17.58 24.55
N LYS A 103 3.32 -17.82 23.44
CA LYS A 103 2.95 -19.18 23.02
C LYS A 103 4.11 -19.95 22.39
N ASN A 104 4.89 -19.28 21.53
CA ASN A 104 5.87 -19.91 20.66
C ASN A 104 7.32 -19.57 21.03
N GLY A 105 7.54 -18.62 21.94
CA GLY A 105 8.87 -18.10 22.26
C GLY A 105 9.38 -17.16 21.17
N ILE A 106 10.47 -17.56 20.50
CA ILE A 106 11.10 -16.76 19.45
C ILE A 106 10.11 -16.55 18.31
N THR A 107 9.84 -15.29 17.97
CA THR A 107 8.87 -14.91 16.96
C THR A 107 9.50 -13.94 15.97
N ALA A 108 9.38 -14.23 14.67
CA ALA A 108 9.80 -13.35 13.59
C ALA A 108 8.79 -12.21 13.38
N PHE A 109 9.28 -10.99 13.16
CA PHE A 109 8.47 -9.82 12.85
C PHE A 109 9.31 -8.74 12.16
N ALA A 110 8.65 -7.66 11.72
CA ALA A 110 9.26 -6.51 11.08
C ALA A 110 8.66 -5.18 11.52
N TYR A 111 9.49 -4.14 11.43
CA TYR A 111 9.11 -2.75 11.68
C TYR A 111 9.96 -1.80 10.83
N ARG A 112 9.48 -0.57 10.66
CA ARG A 112 10.16 0.48 9.90
C ARG A 112 11.20 1.19 10.78
N LYS A 113 12.40 1.40 10.26
CA LYS A 113 13.43 2.23 10.91
C LYS A 113 13.18 3.71 10.65
N LYS A 114 13.87 4.57 11.40
CA LYS A 114 13.85 6.03 11.21
C LYS A 114 14.28 6.48 9.81
N ASP A 115 15.16 5.72 9.15
CA ASP A 115 15.61 5.99 7.77
C ASP A 115 14.61 5.51 6.69
N GLY A 116 13.47 4.94 7.10
CA GLY A 116 12.43 4.42 6.22
C GLY A 116 12.66 2.98 5.74
N SER A 117 13.83 2.39 6.00
CA SER A 117 14.09 0.98 5.68
C SER A 117 13.31 0.04 6.59
N ILE A 118 13.08 -1.19 6.13
CA ILE A 118 12.38 -2.23 6.89
C ILE A 118 13.42 -3.10 7.58
N LEU A 119 13.27 -3.30 8.89
CA LEU A 119 14.03 -4.31 9.62
C LEU A 119 13.18 -5.56 9.79
N TYR A 120 13.76 -6.71 9.49
CA TYR A 120 13.25 -8.03 9.84
C TYR A 120 14.09 -8.56 11.01
N THR A 121 13.45 -9.16 12.01
CA THR A 121 14.11 -9.58 13.25
C THR A 121 13.37 -10.75 13.90
N HIS A 122 14.09 -11.49 14.73
CA HIS A 122 13.54 -12.46 15.66
C HIS A 122 13.64 -11.92 17.08
N GLY A 123 12.52 -11.97 17.81
CA GLY A 123 12.50 -11.49 19.18
C GLY A 123 11.72 -12.39 20.11
N VAL A 124 12.04 -12.25 21.40
CA VAL A 124 11.25 -12.76 22.52
C VAL A 124 10.73 -11.61 23.35
N LEU A 125 9.70 -11.89 24.14
CA LEU A 125 9.06 -10.90 24.99
C LEU A 125 10.08 -10.35 26.02
N SER A 126 10.33 -9.05 25.99
CA SER A 126 10.97 -8.32 27.09
C SER A 126 9.88 -7.75 28.03
N ALA A 127 10.28 -7.31 29.22
CA ALA A 127 9.38 -6.96 30.32
C ALA A 127 8.49 -5.71 30.07
N GLY A 128 8.73 -4.88 29.04
CA GLY A 128 8.07 -3.57 28.90
C GLY A 128 7.33 -3.36 27.58
N ILE A 129 6.02 -3.11 27.65
CA ILE A 129 5.40 -2.12 26.76
C ILE A 129 5.22 -0.88 27.60
N ASP A 130 5.65 0.25 27.07
CA ASP A 130 5.34 1.55 27.64
C ASP A 130 4.29 2.20 26.72
N GLU A 131 3.02 1.97 27.06
CA GLU A 131 1.87 2.46 26.29
C GLU A 131 1.83 3.99 26.30
N GLU A 132 2.21 4.63 27.41
CA GLU A 132 2.33 6.09 27.51
C GLU A 132 3.39 6.65 26.55
N LYS A 133 4.51 5.94 26.36
CA LYS A 133 5.56 6.34 25.43
C LYS A 133 5.34 5.87 23.99
N ARG A 134 4.26 5.11 23.71
CA ARG A 134 3.95 4.55 22.38
C ARG A 134 5.11 3.73 21.80
N ILE A 135 5.84 2.99 22.65
CA ILE A 135 7.01 2.18 22.27
C ILE A 135 6.85 0.72 22.68
N PHE A 136 7.46 -0.15 21.88
CA PHE A 136 7.54 -1.59 22.15
C PHE A 136 9.00 -1.99 22.31
N THR A 137 9.30 -2.70 23.41
CA THR A 137 10.63 -3.25 23.72
C THR A 137 10.61 -4.77 23.63
N TYR A 138 11.65 -5.35 23.03
CA TYR A 138 11.84 -6.78 22.90
C TYR A 138 13.32 -7.15 23.04
N PHE A 139 13.61 -8.41 23.35
CA PHE A 139 14.97 -8.93 23.27
C PHE A 139 15.19 -9.53 21.89
N ASP A 140 16.08 -8.93 21.11
CA ASP A 140 16.44 -9.37 19.76
C ASP A 140 17.39 -10.56 19.87
N THR A 141 16.97 -11.71 19.36
CA THR A 141 17.75 -12.95 19.49
C THR A 141 18.93 -13.01 18.53
N ASP A 142 18.86 -12.27 17.41
CA ASP A 142 19.91 -12.23 16.40
C ASP A 142 21.07 -11.35 16.90
N LYS A 143 20.75 -10.22 17.52
CA LYS A 143 21.73 -9.28 18.07
C LYS A 143 22.09 -9.50 19.53
N LYS A 144 21.30 -10.29 20.25
CA LYS A 144 21.44 -10.57 21.69
C LYS A 144 21.39 -9.32 22.56
N GLU A 145 20.51 -8.39 22.23
CA GLU A 145 20.33 -7.12 22.95
C GLU A 145 18.85 -6.75 23.06
N GLU A 146 18.51 -5.88 24.00
CA GLU A 146 17.18 -5.28 24.04
C GLU A 146 17.06 -4.14 23.04
N ILE A 147 16.00 -4.19 22.23
CA ILE A 147 15.72 -3.20 21.19
C ILE A 147 14.33 -2.62 21.42
N THR A 148 14.20 -1.33 21.14
CA THR A 148 12.94 -0.61 21.23
C THR A 148 12.63 0.09 19.92
N PHE A 149 11.36 0.07 19.52
CA PHE A 149 10.85 0.85 18.38
C PHE A 149 9.49 1.48 18.70
N LYS A 150 9.07 2.48 17.93
CA LYS A 150 7.75 3.09 18.10
C LYS A 150 6.67 2.13 17.64
N ILE A 151 5.61 1.96 18.41
CA ILE A 151 4.49 1.07 18.04
C ILE A 151 3.97 1.38 16.63
N ASP A 152 3.92 2.66 16.26
CA ASP A 152 3.46 3.12 14.94
C ASP A 152 4.35 2.68 13.77
N ASP A 153 5.60 2.30 14.04
CA ASP A 153 6.53 1.78 13.04
C ASP A 153 6.35 0.27 12.82
N PHE A 154 5.51 -0.40 13.61
CA PHE A 154 5.28 -1.84 13.46
C PHE A 154 4.72 -2.17 12.07
N ILE A 155 5.36 -3.12 11.38
CA ILE A 155 4.92 -3.56 10.05
C ILE A 155 4.20 -4.89 10.15
N GLY A 156 4.71 -5.82 10.97
CA GLY A 156 4.07 -7.11 11.05
C GLY A 156 4.78 -8.29 11.65
N ILE A 157 4.04 -9.37 11.88
CA ILE A 157 4.53 -10.65 12.43
C ILE A 157 4.68 -11.68 11.32
N GLY A 158 5.86 -12.27 11.18
CA GLY A 158 6.15 -13.30 10.18
C GLY A 158 7.61 -13.29 9.74
N GLU A 159 7.97 -14.32 8.97
CA GLU A 159 9.30 -14.44 8.38
C GLU A 159 9.52 -13.47 7.22
N ILE A 160 10.78 -13.21 6.85
CA ILE A 160 11.08 -12.35 5.70
C ILE A 160 10.37 -12.82 4.44
N GLY A 161 10.31 -14.13 4.15
CA GLY A 161 9.59 -14.63 2.96
C GLY A 161 8.08 -14.36 3.00
N GLU A 162 7.48 -14.47 4.18
CA GLU A 162 6.06 -14.19 4.41
C GLU A 162 5.77 -12.69 4.36
N LEU A 163 6.67 -11.85 4.83
CA LEU A 163 6.48 -10.40 4.84
C LEU A 163 6.87 -9.75 3.51
N ASP A 164 7.95 -10.24 2.89
CA ASP A 164 8.50 -9.76 1.62
C ASP A 164 7.63 -10.20 0.43
N MET A 165 7.00 -11.37 0.44
CA MET A 165 5.99 -11.71 -0.58
C MET A 165 4.81 -10.74 -0.54
N TYR A 166 4.45 -10.27 0.65
CA TYR A 166 3.42 -9.26 0.81
C TYR A 166 3.96 -7.94 0.33
N ILE A 167 5.04 -7.39 0.91
CA ILE A 167 5.68 -6.11 0.51
C ILE A 167 5.97 -6.06 -1.00
N LYS A 168 6.49 -7.14 -1.60
CA LYS A 168 6.65 -7.28 -3.06
C LYS A 168 5.34 -7.36 -3.81
N SER A 169 4.24 -7.84 -3.25
CA SER A 169 2.92 -7.64 -3.86
C SER A 169 2.44 -6.18 -3.82
N PHE A 170 2.87 -5.36 -2.84
CA PHE A 170 2.70 -3.89 -2.85
C PHE A 170 3.63 -3.21 -3.87
N HIS A 171 4.78 -3.82 -4.17
CA HIS A 171 5.74 -3.31 -5.13
C HIS A 171 5.58 -3.88 -6.54
N CYS A 172 4.92 -5.03 -6.75
CA CYS A 172 4.71 -5.61 -8.08
C CYS A 172 3.57 -4.91 -8.82
N VAL A 173 2.70 -4.19 -8.11
CA VAL A 173 1.83 -3.17 -8.71
C VAL A 173 2.67 -1.96 -9.14
N ARG A 174 3.66 -1.53 -8.35
CA ARG A 174 4.60 -0.46 -8.73
C ARG A 174 5.60 -0.85 -9.82
N ASP A 175 5.99 -2.12 -9.92
CA ASP A 175 6.97 -2.61 -10.90
C ASP A 175 6.28 -3.01 -12.21
N LYS A 176 4.99 -3.39 -12.19
CA LYS A 176 4.15 -3.38 -13.41
C LYS A 176 3.83 -1.98 -13.88
N GLU A 177 3.74 -1.00 -12.99
CA GLU A 177 3.61 0.41 -13.39
C GLU A 177 4.95 1.07 -13.76
N LYS A 178 6.10 0.42 -13.55
CA LYS A 178 7.40 0.94 -14.00
C LYS A 178 8.00 0.24 -15.22
N LEU A 179 7.42 -0.85 -15.71
CA LEU A 179 8.03 -1.56 -16.83
C LEU A 179 6.99 -2.32 -17.66
N GLU A 180 6.16 -1.59 -18.41
CA GLU A 180 5.84 -1.88 -19.82
C GLU A 180 4.82 -0.87 -20.39
N SER A 181 5.29 -0.07 -21.36
CA SER A 181 4.53 0.51 -22.48
C SER A 181 3.31 1.44 -22.23
N LEU A 182 3.46 2.57 -21.53
CA LEU A 182 2.65 3.73 -21.94
C LEU A 182 3.25 4.31 -23.23
N ASP A 183 2.66 3.93 -24.37
CA ASP A 183 2.90 4.63 -25.64
C ASP A 183 2.43 6.08 -25.49
N ILE A 184 3.20 7.03 -26.02
CA ILE A 184 2.87 8.46 -25.95
C ILE A 184 1.52 8.74 -26.66
N SER A 185 1.10 7.85 -27.56
CA SER A 185 -0.21 7.90 -28.23
C SER A 185 -1.40 7.87 -27.26
N GLU A 186 -1.25 7.27 -26.07
CA GLU A 186 -2.31 7.22 -25.05
C GLU A 186 -2.32 8.44 -24.12
N ILE A 187 -1.26 9.25 -24.15
CA ILE A 187 -1.16 10.48 -23.35
C ILE A 187 -1.95 11.57 -24.06
N ASN A 188 -3.16 11.85 -23.57
CA ASN A 188 -4.00 12.92 -24.08
C ASN A 188 -3.48 14.30 -23.61
N LEU A 189 -2.40 14.75 -24.25
CA LEU A 189 -1.75 16.04 -23.99
C LEU A 189 -2.72 17.22 -24.12
N LYS A 190 -3.73 17.11 -24.99
CA LYS A 190 -4.76 18.14 -25.19
C LYS A 190 -5.54 18.40 -23.90
N ASN A 191 -5.99 17.35 -23.22
CA ASN A 191 -6.71 17.50 -21.95
C ASN A 191 -5.81 18.10 -20.85
N ILE A 192 -4.51 17.79 -20.84
CA ILE A 192 -3.55 18.34 -19.88
C ILE A 192 -3.37 19.84 -20.11
N ILE A 193 -3.19 20.25 -21.37
CA ILE A 193 -3.03 21.65 -21.78
C ILE A 193 -4.30 22.45 -21.47
N GLU A 194 -5.48 21.90 -21.78
CA GLU A 194 -6.77 22.53 -21.51
C GLU A 194 -7.06 22.67 -20.00
N SER A 195 -6.63 21.71 -19.17
CA SER A 195 -6.77 21.78 -17.70
C SER A 195 -5.97 22.92 -17.05
N LYS A 196 -4.98 23.46 -17.76
CA LYS A 196 -4.17 24.61 -17.35
C LYS A 196 -4.70 25.96 -17.89
N GLY A 197 -5.85 25.94 -18.58
CA GLY A 197 -6.49 27.12 -19.12
C GLY A 197 -5.99 27.54 -20.50
N TYR A 198 -5.05 26.80 -21.10
CA TYR A 198 -4.59 27.04 -22.47
C TYR A 198 -5.56 26.42 -23.47
N LYS A 199 -6.02 27.20 -24.45
CA LYS A 199 -6.79 26.63 -25.57
C LYS A 199 -5.82 25.85 -26.45
N CYS A 200 -6.26 24.73 -27.03
CA CYS A 200 -5.45 23.87 -27.92
C CYS A 200 -4.88 24.58 -29.18
N LYS A 201 -5.20 25.86 -29.40
CA LYS A 201 -4.61 26.74 -30.43
C LYS A 201 -3.37 27.51 -29.94
N ASN A 202 -3.14 27.64 -28.63
CA ASN A 202 -2.00 28.34 -28.01
C ASN A 202 -0.94 27.34 -27.51
N VAL A 203 -0.67 26.30 -28.29
CA VAL A 203 0.31 25.26 -27.90
C VAL A 203 1.73 25.79 -27.75
N GLU A 204 2.04 26.92 -28.39
CA GLU A 204 3.35 27.59 -28.34
C GLU A 204 3.66 28.21 -26.96
N GLU A 205 2.65 28.41 -26.12
CA GLU A 205 2.82 28.93 -24.75
C GLU A 205 3.14 27.83 -23.72
N VAL A 206 3.01 26.55 -24.11
CA VAL A 206 3.25 25.39 -23.25
C VAL A 206 4.72 25.02 -23.28
N LYS A 207 5.42 25.20 -22.15
CA LYS A 207 6.84 24.84 -22.06
C LYS A 207 6.97 23.38 -21.67
N VAL A 208 8.06 22.74 -22.11
CA VAL A 208 8.39 21.35 -21.76
C VAL A 208 8.44 21.15 -20.23
N ILE A 209 8.86 22.17 -19.48
CA ILE A 209 8.90 22.14 -18.01
C ILE A 209 7.51 21.95 -17.39
N ASP A 210 6.46 22.45 -18.04
CA ASP A 210 5.07 22.36 -17.55
C ASP A 210 4.51 20.93 -17.65
N LEU A 211 5.19 20.06 -18.42
CA LEU A 211 4.83 18.66 -18.62
C LEU A 211 5.54 17.72 -17.64
N LEU A 212 6.56 18.18 -16.91
CA LEU A 212 7.34 17.35 -15.96
C LEU A 212 6.51 16.71 -14.84
N PRO A 213 5.46 17.36 -14.29
CA PRO A 213 4.62 16.72 -13.26
C PRO A 213 3.80 15.54 -13.78
N TYR A 214 3.63 15.42 -15.11
CA TYR A 214 2.71 14.47 -15.75
C TYR A 214 3.44 13.38 -16.54
N LEU A 215 4.73 13.58 -16.83
CA LEU A 215 5.54 12.67 -17.64
C LEU A 215 6.75 12.21 -16.85
N ASN A 216 7.01 10.91 -16.85
CA ASN A 216 8.27 10.39 -16.35
C ASN A 216 9.42 10.65 -17.34
N LYS A 217 10.67 10.43 -16.89
CA LYS A 217 11.89 10.71 -17.67
C LYS A 217 11.92 10.02 -19.04
N GLU A 218 11.44 8.78 -19.14
CA GLU A 218 11.43 8.02 -20.40
C GLU A 218 10.33 8.50 -21.36
N GLN A 219 9.16 8.86 -20.84
CA GLN A 219 8.08 9.45 -21.64
C GLN A 219 8.49 10.81 -22.21
N LEU A 220 9.14 11.64 -21.38
CA LEU A 220 9.67 12.93 -21.81
C LEU A 220 10.75 12.77 -22.89
N LYS A 221 11.68 11.83 -22.69
CA LYS A 221 12.74 11.51 -23.67
C LYS A 221 12.14 11.12 -25.02
N LYS A 222 11.18 10.19 -25.02
CA LYS A 222 10.50 9.76 -26.25
C LYS A 222 9.71 10.88 -26.94
N LEU A 223 9.07 11.77 -26.17
CA LEU A 223 8.34 12.94 -26.70
C LEU A 223 9.30 13.90 -27.41
N ILE A 224 10.43 14.20 -26.77
CA ILE A 224 11.48 15.06 -27.33
C ILE A 224 12.08 14.42 -28.60
N CYS A 225 12.39 13.12 -28.59
CA CYS A 225 12.89 12.40 -29.76
C CYS A 225 11.91 12.47 -30.94
N ARG A 226 10.62 12.17 -30.74
CA ARG A 226 9.61 12.25 -31.80
C ARG A 226 9.41 13.68 -32.33
N ALA A 227 9.48 14.69 -31.46
CA ALA A 227 9.41 16.08 -31.88
C ALA A 227 10.62 16.47 -32.74
N ALA A 228 11.82 16.03 -32.36
CA ALA A 228 13.03 16.24 -33.12
C ALA A 228 13.03 15.51 -34.46
N GLU A 229 12.54 14.27 -34.51
CA GLU A 229 12.35 13.50 -35.75
C GLU A 229 11.39 14.23 -36.71
N ARG A 230 10.23 14.68 -36.22
CA ARG A 230 9.27 15.45 -37.04
C ARG A 230 9.83 16.78 -37.53
N LEU A 231 10.65 17.47 -36.71
CA LEU A 231 11.32 18.70 -37.12
C LEU A 231 12.40 18.45 -38.18
N ALA A 232 13.01 17.26 -38.19
CA ALA A 232 13.99 16.87 -39.20
C ALA A 232 13.34 16.39 -40.52
N GLU A 233 12.05 16.03 -40.49
CA GLU A 233 11.25 15.66 -41.66
C GLU A 233 10.55 16.86 -42.34
N ILE A 234 10.66 18.06 -41.77
CA ILE A 234 10.19 19.35 -42.33
C ILE A 234 11.35 20.06 -43.02
#